data_AF-A0A382WBV9-F1
#
_entry.id   AF-A0A382WBV9-F1
#
_cell.length_a   1.000
_cell.length_b   1.000
_cell.length_c   1.000
_cell.angle_alpha   90.00
_cell.angle_beta   90.00
_cell.angle_gamma   90.00
#
_symmetry.space_group_name_H-M   'P 1'
#
loop_
_entity.id
_entity.type
_entity.pdbx_description
1 polymer ?
#
loop_
_entity_poly.entity_id
_entity_poly.type
_entity_poly.pdbx_seq_one_letter_code
_entity_poly.pdbx_strand_id
1 'polypeptide(L)' 'MNEMWNQFFSLRHDKPRTLQLQIRQQLIDAITNGLIGPNESLPSSRNLAESLKVARNTVIA' A
#
# COMPACT_ATOMS: atom_id res chain seq x y z
N MET A 1 1.21 0.84 15.89
CA MET A 1 0.41 1.04 14.67
C MET A 1 0.92 2.30 14.00
N ASN A 2 1.52 2.21 12.81
CA ASN A 2 1.94 3.41 12.07
C ASN A 2 0.81 3.80 11.13
N GLU A 3 -0.06 4.70 11.58
CA GLU A 3 -1.27 5.16 10.88
C GLU A 3 -0.96 5.93 9.57
N MET A 4 0.29 6.38 9.39
CA MET A 4 0.74 7.13 8.22
C MET A 4 0.49 6.39 6.90
N TRP A 5 0.67 5.07 6.86
CA TRP A 5 0.54 4.29 5.63
C TRP A 5 -0.90 4.22 5.11
N ASN A 6 -1.90 4.29 5.99
CA ASN A 6 -3.31 4.29 5.59
C ASN A 6 -3.68 5.53 4.77
N GLN A 7 -2.90 6.61 4.87
CA GLN A 7 -3.13 7.85 4.14
C GLN A 7 -2.68 7.76 2.67
N PHE A 8 -1.75 6.85 2.35
CA PHE A 8 -1.22 6.67 0.99
C PHE A 8 -2.00 5.66 0.16
N PHE A 9 -2.80 4.81 0.79
CA PHE A 9 -3.50 3.72 0.12
C PHE A 9 -5.02 3.85 0.29
N SER A 10 -5.70 4.18 -0.80
CA SER A 10 -7.14 4.11 -0.95
C SER A 10 -7.51 2.95 -1.88
N LEU A 11 -8.01 1.86 -1.30
CA LEU A 11 -8.41 0.67 -2.05
C LEU A 11 -9.87 0.75 -2.46
N ARG A 12 -10.14 0.45 -3.73
CA ARG A 12 -11.49 0.43 -4.32
C ARG A 12 -11.85 -0.98 -4.76
N HIS A 13 -12.68 -1.65 -3.97
CA HIS A 13 -13.11 -3.03 -4.21
C HIS A 13 -14.11 -3.16 -5.37
N ASP A 14 -14.70 -2.05 -5.82
CA ASP A 14 -15.70 -1.96 -6.89
C ASP A 14 -15.10 -1.79 -8.29
N LYS A 15 -13.77 -1.69 -8.41
CA LYS A 15 -13.09 -1.43 -9.69
C LYS A 15 -12.60 -2.73 -10.36
N PRO A 16 -12.49 -2.75 -11.70
CA PRO A 16 -12.01 -3.92 -12.44
C PRO A 16 -10.52 -4.26 -12.19
N ARG A 17 -9.79 -3.42 -11.44
CA ARG A 17 -8.38 -3.66 -11.11
C ARG A 17 -8.28 -4.47 -9.82
N THR A 18 -7.44 -5.50 -9.82
CA THR A 18 -7.16 -6.29 -8.62
C THR A 18 -6.60 -5.41 -7.49
N LEU A 19 -6.86 -5.77 -6.24
CA LEU A 19 -6.36 -5.04 -5.07
C LEU A 19 -4.82 -4.93 -5.08
N GLN A 20 -4.14 -6.01 -5.47
CA GLN A 20 -2.68 -6.04 -5.65
C GLN A 20 -2.19 -4.96 -6.62
N LEU A 21 -2.85 -4.83 -7.79
CA LEU A 21 -2.48 -3.81 -8.78
C LEU A 21 -2.73 -2.39 -8.25
N GLN A 22 -3.80 -2.19 -7.48
CA GLN A 22 -4.10 -0.90 -6.84
C GLN A 22 -3.07 -0.54 -5.77
N ILE A 23 -2.64 -1.50 -4.95
CA ILE A 23 -1.58 -1.31 -3.93
C ILE A 23 -0.26 -0.95 -4.63
N ARG A 24 0.12 -1.72 -5.66
CA ARG A 24 1.35 -1.48 -6.41
C ARG A 24 1.39 -0.09 -7.05
N GLN A 25 0.30 0.32 -7.70
CA GLN A 25 0.25 1.63 -8.36
C GLN A 25 0.38 2.76 -7.34
N GLN A 26 -0.36 2.69 -6.23
CA GLN A 26 -0.31 3.74 -5.21
C GLN A 26 1.04 3.83 -4.53
N LEU A 27 1.74 2.70 -4.35
CA LEU A 27 3.12 2.71 -3.86
C LEU A 27 4.07 3.41 -4.84
N ILE A 28 3.96 3.13 -6.14
CA ILE A 28 4.75 3.80 -7.18
C ILE A 28 4.46 5.30 -7.19
N ASP A 29 3.19 5.68 -7.10
CA ASP A 29 2.77 7.07 -7.10
C ASP A 29 3.30 7.79 -5.84
N ALA A 30 3.28 7.16 -4.67
CA ALA A 30 3.83 7.71 -3.43
C ALA A 30 5.34 7.92 -3.49
N ILE A 31 6.09 6.99 -4.08
CA ILE A 31 7.54 7.15 -4.30
C ILE A 31 7.81 8.27 -5.31
N THR A 32 7.05 8.29 -6.41
CA THR A 32 7.25 9.26 -7.51
C THR A 32 6.90 10.68 -7.09
N ASN A 33 5.88 10.86 -6.25
CA ASN A 33 5.50 12.15 -5.68
C ASN A 33 6.41 12.58 -4.51
N GLY A 34 7.42 11.77 -4.14
CA GLY A 34 8.32 12.05 -3.03
C GLY A 34 7.67 11.95 -1.65
N LEU A 35 6.49 11.31 -1.55
CA LEU A 35 5.83 11.04 -0.27
C LEU A 35 6.56 9.96 0.52
N ILE A 36 7.24 9.05 -0.17
CA ILE A 36 8.16 8.07 0.41
C ILE A 36 9.56 8.47 -0.02
N GLY A 37 10.37 8.92 0.93
CA GLY A 37 11.72 9.38 0.66
C GLY A 37 12.70 8.23 0.38
N PRO A 38 13.79 8.48 -0.35
CA PRO A 38 14.91 7.55 -0.38
C PRO A 38 15.46 7.35 1.05
N ASN A 39 15.64 6.09 1.45
CA ASN A 39 16.00 5.62 2.80
C ASN A 39 14.88 5.63 3.85
N GLU A 40 13.64 5.94 3.47
CA GLU A 40 12.51 5.77 4.37
C GLU A 40 12.14 4.29 4.51
N SER A 41 11.87 3.86 5.75
CA SER A 41 11.53 2.47 6.02
C SER A 41 10.08 2.18 5.63
N LEU A 42 9.90 1.32 4.64
CA LEU A 42 8.59 0.80 4.26
C LEU A 42 7.98 -0.05 5.39
N PRO A 43 6.64 -0.12 5.48
CA PRO A 43 5.98 -0.96 6.45
C PRO A 43 6.23 -2.43 6.10
N SER A 44 6.28 -3.29 7.11
CA SER A 44 6.32 -4.73 6.85
C SER A 44 5.06 -5.16 6.08
N SER A 45 5.17 -6.19 5.23
CA SER A 45 4.02 -6.70 4.47
C SER A 45 2.86 -7.10 5.39
N ARG A 46 3.17 -7.53 6.62
CA ARG A 46 2.17 -7.84 7.64
C ARG A 46 1.45 -6.58 8.11
N ASN A 47 2.19 -5.56 8.52
CA ASN A 47 1.60 -4.30 8.99
C ASN A 47 0.77 -3.65 7.88
N LEU A 48 1.26 -3.68 6.63
CA LEU A 48 0.54 -3.14 5.49
C LEU A 48 -0.77 -3.89 5.23
N ALA A 49 -0.75 -5.23 5.28
CA ALA A 49 -1.95 -6.04 5.11
C ALA A 49 -3.00 -5.79 6.22
N GLU A 50 -2.56 -5.70 7.48
CA GLU A 50 -3.41 -5.38 8.63
C GLU A 50 -4.03 -3.97 8.49
N SER A 51 -3.22 -2.99 8.11
CA SER A 51 -3.63 -1.60 7.85
C SER A 51 -4.68 -1.47 6.75
N LEU A 52 -4.46 -2.16 5.63
CA LEU A 52 -5.35 -2.12 4.46
C LEU A 52 -6.52 -3.11 4.54
N LYS A 53 -6.58 -3.91 5.62
CA LYS A 53 -7.59 -4.96 5.81
C LYS A 53 -7.67 -5.93 4.62
N VAL A 54 -6.52 -6.29 4.06
CA VAL A 54 -6.40 -7.25 2.95
C VAL A 54 -5.63 -8.49 3.41
N ALA A 55 -5.77 -9.59 2.67
CA ALA A 55 -4.98 -10.77 2.92
C ALA A 55 -3.50 -10.51 2.61
N ARG A 56 -2.58 -11.05 3.43
CA ARG A 56 -1.14 -10.81 3.31
C ARG A 56 -0.58 -11.21 1.94
N ASN A 57 -1.09 -12.27 1.35
CA ASN A 57 -0.72 -12.70 -0.01
C ASN A 57 -1.02 -11.62 -1.07
N THR A 58 -2.03 -10.78 -0.85
CA THR A 58 -2.41 -9.70 -1.78
C THR A 58 -1.38 -8.57 -1.80
N VAL A 59 -0.62 -8.42 -0.71
CA VAL A 59 0.48 -7.44 -0.59
C VAL A 59 1.81 -8.01 -1.11
N ILE A 60 1.99 -9.34 -1.02
CA ILE A 60 3.26 -10.02 -1.37
C ILE A 60 3.30 -10.44 -2.84
N ALA A 61 2.19 -10.92 -3.38
CA ALA A 61 2.09 -11.39 -4.77
C ALA A 61 2.36 -10.26 -5.76
#